data_AF-A0A961HZ02-F1
#
_entry.id   AF-A0A961HZ02-F1
#
_cell.length_a   1.000
_cell.length_b   1.000
_cell.length_c   1.000
_cell.angle_alpha   90.00
_cell.angle_beta   90.00
_cell.angle_gamma   90.00
#
_symmetry.space_group_name_H-M   'P 1'
#
loop_
_entity.id
_entity.type
_entity.pdbx_description
1 polymer ?
#
loop_
_entity_poly.entity_id
_entity_poly.type
_entity_poly.pdbx_seq_one_letter_code
_entity_poly.pdbx_strand_id
1 'polypeptide(L)'
;VQALRETRFAGRPTFAEFMVRRYEPAMRTVQSTERRLQALADRAMRAGDLLRTRVDVERSAQNQALLASMDRRADLQLRLQHTVEGLSVVAISYYAVSLAGYLLAPLAEVAELGKATLTAIITLPVVALVWALVRRIRNRLD
;
A
#
# COMPACT_ATOMS: atom_id res chain seq x y z
N VAL A 1 -47.59 43.83 -17.46
CA VAL A 1 -48.14 44.86 -18.38
C VAL A 1 -49.54 44.48 -18.91
N GLN A 2 -49.84 43.21 -19.22
CA GLN A 2 -51.19 42.78 -19.66
C GLN A 2 -52.35 43.19 -18.74
N ALA A 3 -52.11 43.34 -17.43
CA ALA A 3 -53.09 43.86 -16.47
C ALA A 3 -53.59 45.28 -16.79
N LEU A 4 -52.84 46.09 -17.56
CA LEU A 4 -53.19 47.46 -17.91
C LEU A 4 -54.26 47.56 -19.02
N ARG A 5 -54.60 46.44 -19.70
CA ARG A 5 -55.63 46.37 -20.76
C ARG A 5 -55.46 47.45 -21.84
N GLU A 6 -54.22 47.64 -22.29
CA GLU A 6 -53.86 48.71 -23.23
C GLU A 6 -54.48 48.50 -24.62
N THR A 7 -55.05 49.56 -25.20
CA THR A 7 -55.52 49.62 -26.57
C THR A 7 -54.68 50.62 -27.38
N ARG A 8 -54.55 50.41 -28.69
CA ARG A 8 -53.88 51.39 -29.56
C ARG A 8 -54.68 52.68 -29.65
N PHE A 9 -53.99 53.81 -29.64
CA PHE A 9 -54.58 55.13 -29.80
C PHE A 9 -53.98 55.83 -31.02
N ALA A 10 -54.82 56.21 -31.98
CA ALA A 10 -54.42 56.95 -33.18
C ALA A 10 -53.19 56.36 -33.91
N GLY A 11 -53.10 55.03 -33.99
CA GLY A 11 -51.99 54.33 -34.64
C GLY A 11 -50.65 54.33 -33.90
N ARG A 12 -50.58 54.89 -32.68
CA ARG A 12 -49.35 54.90 -31.86
C ARG A 12 -49.12 53.56 -31.17
N PRO A 13 -47.86 53.15 -30.96
CA PRO A 13 -47.55 51.93 -30.23
C PRO A 13 -47.98 52.03 -28.77
N THR A 14 -48.37 50.88 -28.21
CA THR A 14 -48.77 50.78 -26.80
C THR A 14 -47.55 50.85 -25.88
N PHE A 15 -47.76 51.10 -24.59
CA PHE A 15 -46.69 51.09 -23.61
C PHE A 15 -46.06 49.69 -23.51
N ALA A 16 -46.87 48.63 -23.61
CA ALA A 16 -46.40 47.25 -23.73
C ALA A 16 -45.45 47.04 -24.92
N GLU A 17 -45.80 47.53 -26.12
CA GLU A 17 -44.93 47.43 -27.31
C GLU A 17 -43.62 48.19 -27.10
N PHE A 18 -43.67 49.40 -26.52
CA PHE A 18 -42.47 50.17 -26.21
C PHE A 18 -41.57 49.44 -25.20
N MET A 19 -42.14 48.92 -24.11
CA MET A 19 -41.42 48.20 -23.07
C MET A 19 -40.78 46.93 -23.63
N VAL A 20 -41.52 46.11 -24.37
CA VAL A 20 -40.97 44.91 -25.01
C VAL A 20 -39.79 45.31 -25.90
N ARG A 21 -39.98 46.22 -26.86
CA ARG A 21 -38.92 46.60 -27.80
C ARG A 21 -37.68 47.20 -27.10
N ARG A 22 -37.88 47.91 -25.99
CA ARG A 22 -36.82 48.52 -25.20
C ARG A 22 -36.04 47.52 -24.35
N TYR A 23 -36.71 46.54 -23.74
CA TYR A 23 -36.09 45.59 -22.80
C TYR A 23 -35.72 44.25 -23.43
N GLU A 24 -36.29 43.86 -24.57
CA GLU A 24 -35.93 42.66 -25.34
C GLU A 24 -34.41 42.50 -25.54
N PRO A 25 -33.64 43.56 -25.89
CA PRO A 25 -32.19 43.43 -26.04
C PRO A 25 -31.48 43.06 -24.73
N ALA A 26 -31.90 43.67 -23.60
CA ALA A 26 -31.32 43.37 -22.29
C ALA A 26 -31.67 41.94 -21.84
N MET A 27 -32.93 41.51 -22.04
CA MET A 27 -33.36 40.14 -21.72
C MET A 27 -32.60 39.08 -22.53
N ARG A 28 -32.32 39.34 -23.81
CA ARG A 28 -31.48 38.45 -24.63
C ARG A 28 -30.05 38.32 -24.08
N THR A 29 -29.48 39.40 -23.55
CA THR A 29 -28.17 39.39 -22.89
C THR A 29 -28.19 38.63 -21.57
N VAL A 30 -29.25 38.75 -20.78
CA VAL A 30 -29.41 37.96 -19.54
C VAL A 30 -29.46 36.47 -19.88
N GLN A 31 -30.31 36.06 -20.82
CA GLN A 31 -30.44 34.66 -21.22
C GLN A 31 -29.14 34.10 -21.85
N SER A 32 -28.40 34.90 -22.61
CA SER A 32 -27.13 34.45 -23.18
C SER A 32 -26.05 34.29 -22.11
N THR A 33 -26.01 35.21 -21.14
CA THR A 33 -25.11 35.14 -19.98
C THR A 33 -25.43 33.95 -19.10
N GLU A 34 -26.70 33.69 -18.83
CA GLU A 34 -27.19 32.52 -18.09
C GLU A 34 -26.72 31.21 -18.74
N ARG A 35 -26.95 31.05 -20.06
CA ARG A 35 -26.47 29.88 -20.81
C ARG A 35 -24.95 29.72 -20.73
N ARG A 36 -24.21 30.83 -20.76
CA ARG A 36 -22.74 30.81 -20.67
C ARG A 36 -22.27 30.41 -19.27
N LEU A 37 -22.93 30.90 -18.22
CA LEU A 37 -22.69 30.50 -16.83
C LEU A 37 -22.95 29.01 -16.62
N GLN A 38 -24.08 28.50 -17.12
CA GLN A 38 -24.41 27.07 -17.05
C GLN A 38 -23.32 26.22 -17.71
N ALA A 39 -22.92 26.58 -18.94
CA ALA A 39 -21.89 25.86 -19.67
C ALA A 39 -20.50 25.94 -19.00
N LEU A 40 -20.19 27.00 -18.25
CA LEU A 40 -18.96 27.11 -17.47
C LEU A 40 -19.03 26.24 -16.20
N ALA A 41 -20.15 26.26 -15.49
CA ALA A 41 -20.38 25.41 -14.32
C ALA A 41 -20.24 23.92 -14.69
N ASP A 42 -20.86 23.51 -15.79
CA ASP A 42 -20.77 22.12 -16.29
C ASP A 42 -19.33 21.71 -16.63
N ARG A 43 -18.54 22.63 -17.21
CA ARG A 43 -17.12 22.37 -17.49
C ARG A 43 -16.29 22.30 -16.21
N ALA A 44 -16.57 23.17 -15.23
CA ALA A 44 -15.88 23.18 -13.95
C ALA A 44 -16.14 21.87 -13.17
N MET A 45 -17.39 21.40 -13.15
CA MET A 45 -17.74 20.11 -12.54
C MET A 45 -16.97 18.95 -13.18
N ARG A 46 -17.01 18.85 -14.51
CA ARG A 46 -16.26 17.80 -15.23
C ARG A 46 -14.74 17.89 -14.99
N ALA A 47 -14.18 19.09 -14.95
CA ALA A 47 -12.77 19.27 -14.65
C ALA A 47 -12.43 18.82 -13.21
N GLY A 48 -13.32 19.08 -12.25
CA GLY A 48 -13.22 18.59 -10.88
C GLY A 48 -13.24 17.07 -10.80
N ASP A 49 -14.17 16.41 -11.49
CA ASP A 49 -14.27 14.95 -11.52
C ASP A 49 -13.04 14.28 -12.14
N LEU A 50 -12.51 14.87 -13.24
CA LEU A 50 -11.28 14.39 -13.87
C LEU A 50 -10.06 14.58 -12.96
N LEU A 51 -9.95 15.72 -12.28
CA LEU A 51 -8.86 15.95 -11.33
C LEU A 51 -8.92 14.95 -10.18
N ARG A 52 -10.12 14.71 -9.64
CA ARG A 52 -10.34 13.71 -8.58
C ARG A 52 -9.91 12.33 -9.04
N THR A 53 -10.35 11.91 -10.22
CA THR A 53 -9.96 10.64 -10.84
C THR A 53 -8.44 10.55 -11.01
N ARG A 54 -7.79 11.63 -11.47
CA ARG A 54 -6.34 11.67 -11.64
C ARG A 54 -5.60 11.48 -10.30
N VAL A 55 -6.04 12.17 -9.26
CA VAL A 55 -5.48 12.04 -7.90
C VAL A 55 -5.66 10.61 -7.38
N ASP A 56 -6.83 10.01 -7.59
CA ASP A 56 -7.10 8.65 -7.12
C ASP A 56 -6.28 7.58 -7.87
N VAL A 57 -6.07 7.76 -9.18
CA VAL A 57 -5.19 6.92 -9.99
C VAL A 57 -3.73 7.07 -9.55
N GLU A 58 -3.25 8.29 -9.30
CA GLU A 58 -1.89 8.56 -8.86
C GLU A 58 -1.60 7.97 -7.47
N ARG A 59 -2.54 8.10 -6.54
CA ARG A 59 -2.48 7.43 -5.23
C ARG A 59 -2.47 5.90 -5.36
N SER A 60 -3.27 5.36 -6.27
CA SER A 60 -3.30 3.91 -6.51
C SER A 60 -1.96 3.41 -7.06
N ALA A 61 -1.35 4.15 -7.99
CA ALA A 61 -0.02 3.84 -8.51
C ALA A 61 1.07 3.94 -7.42
N GLN A 62 1.00 4.96 -6.56
CA GLN A 62 1.91 5.12 -5.43
C GLN A 62 1.79 3.95 -4.44
N ASN A 63 0.57 3.54 -4.11
CA ASN A 63 0.33 2.38 -3.23
C ASN A 63 0.85 1.08 -3.85
N GLN A 64 0.62 0.84 -5.14
CA GLN A 64 1.18 -0.32 -5.83
C GLN A 64 2.72 -0.32 -5.79
N ALA A 65 3.35 0.83 -6.02
CA ALA A 65 4.81 0.96 -5.93
C ALA A 65 5.32 0.70 -4.51
N LEU A 66 4.61 1.17 -3.48
CA LEU A 66 4.93 0.91 -2.09
C LEU A 66 4.84 -0.58 -1.76
N LEU A 67 3.74 -1.25 -2.12
CA LEU A 67 3.55 -2.68 -1.91
C LEU A 67 4.65 -3.49 -2.60
N ALA A 68 4.96 -3.18 -3.86
CA ALA A 68 6.05 -3.84 -4.58
C ALA A 68 7.42 -3.64 -3.90
N SER A 69 7.64 -2.48 -3.26
CA SER A 69 8.85 -2.24 -2.47
C SER A 69 8.86 -3.00 -1.15
N MET A 70 7.69 -3.17 -0.51
CA MET A 70 7.53 -3.97 0.70
C MET A 70 7.79 -5.44 0.42
N ASP A 71 7.25 -5.99 -0.66
CA ASP A 71 7.48 -7.39 -1.05
C ASP A 71 8.97 -7.68 -1.29
N ARG A 72 9.67 -6.78 -2.00
CA ARG A 72 11.12 -6.90 -2.19
C ARG A 72 11.89 -6.87 -0.88
N ARG A 73 11.51 -6.00 0.06
CA ARG A 73 12.14 -5.91 1.38
C ARG A 73 11.84 -7.15 2.22
N ALA A 74 10.62 -7.67 2.16
CA ALA A 74 10.23 -8.89 2.85
C ALA A 74 11.03 -10.10 2.33
N ASP A 75 11.17 -10.27 1.02
CA ASP A 75 11.99 -11.35 0.44
C ASP A 75 13.46 -11.26 0.88
N LEU A 76 14.03 -10.05 0.90
CA LEU A 76 15.38 -9.81 1.42
C LEU A 76 15.49 -10.13 2.91
N GLN A 77 14.50 -9.75 3.71
CA GLN A 77 14.48 -10.06 5.14
C GLN A 77 14.40 -11.57 5.38
N LEU A 78 13.58 -12.30 4.61
CA LEU A 78 13.50 -13.76 4.68
C LEU A 78 14.85 -14.41 4.33
N ARG A 79 15.52 -13.95 3.28
CA ARG A 79 16.87 -14.43 2.92
C ARG A 79 17.87 -14.16 4.03
N LEU A 80 17.91 -12.94 4.56
CA LEU A 80 18.81 -12.58 5.66
C LEU A 80 18.53 -13.43 6.91
N GLN A 81 17.26 -13.63 7.26
CA GLN A 81 16.86 -14.49 8.36
C GLN A 81 17.35 -15.92 8.15
N HIS A 82 17.14 -16.51 6.98
CA HIS A 82 17.66 -17.85 6.67
C HIS A 82 19.20 -17.93 6.73
N THR A 83 19.91 -16.88 6.34
CA THR A 83 21.39 -16.85 6.48
C THR A 83 21.84 -16.82 7.93
N VAL A 84 21.17 -16.03 8.79
CA VAL A 84 21.46 -15.97 10.23
C VAL A 84 21.10 -17.27 10.93
N GLU A 85 19.99 -17.89 10.52
CA GLU A 85 19.58 -19.21 11.01
C GLU A 85 20.63 -20.29 10.70
N GLY A 86 21.22 -20.28 9.51
CA GLY A 86 22.31 -21.21 9.16
C GLY A 86 23.53 -21.05 10.08
N LEU A 87 23.90 -19.81 10.41
CA LEU A 87 24.98 -19.52 11.34
C LEU A 87 24.66 -19.95 12.79
N SER A 88 23.39 -19.90 13.18
CA SER A 88 22.95 -20.32 14.52
C SER A 88 23.25 -21.80 14.80
N VAL A 89 23.20 -22.67 13.78
CA VAL A 89 23.54 -24.09 13.92
C VAL A 89 24.98 -24.26 14.38
N VAL A 90 25.91 -23.46 13.85
CA VAL A 90 27.33 -23.49 14.25
C VAL A 90 27.48 -23.05 15.71
N ALA A 91 26.87 -21.93 16.09
CA ALA A 91 26.93 -21.39 17.45
C ALA A 91 26.32 -22.36 18.48
N ILE A 92 25.12 -22.87 18.23
CA ILE A 92 24.44 -23.84 19.10
C ILE A 92 25.24 -25.13 19.19
N SER A 93 25.78 -25.62 18.07
CA SER A 93 26.56 -26.87 18.06
C SER A 93 27.83 -26.76 18.89
N TYR A 94 28.53 -25.62 18.85
CA TYR A 94 29.74 -25.41 19.68
C TYR A 94 29.44 -25.56 21.18
N TYR A 95 28.38 -24.88 21.65
CA TYR A 95 27.96 -24.99 23.04
C TYR A 95 27.41 -26.38 23.38
N ALA A 96 26.64 -27.00 22.48
CA ALA A 96 26.09 -28.33 22.68
C ALA A 96 27.18 -29.41 22.79
N VAL A 97 28.21 -29.35 21.93
CA VAL A 97 29.36 -30.27 21.99
C VAL A 97 30.13 -30.08 23.29
N SER A 98 30.36 -28.83 23.70
CA SER A 98 31.04 -28.53 24.97
C SER A 98 30.27 -29.09 26.17
N LEU A 99 28.95 -28.86 26.20
CA LEU A 99 28.09 -29.34 27.28
C LEU A 99 28.00 -30.87 27.32
N ALA A 100 27.84 -31.51 26.15
CA ALA A 100 27.84 -32.97 26.03
C ALA A 100 29.19 -33.57 26.46
N GLY A 101 30.30 -32.92 26.11
CA GLY A 101 31.63 -33.31 26.54
C GLY A 101 31.79 -33.29 28.06
N TYR A 102 31.28 -32.25 28.74
CA TYR A 102 31.28 -32.20 30.21
C TYR A 102 30.37 -33.26 30.83
N LEU A 103 29.20 -33.49 30.23
CA LEU A 103 28.24 -34.47 30.73
C LEU A 103 28.76 -35.91 30.62
N LEU A 104 29.48 -36.21 29.54
CA LEU A 104 30.00 -37.54 29.24
C LEU A 104 31.42 -37.78 29.75
N ALA A 105 32.11 -36.75 30.28
CA ALA A 105 33.45 -36.88 30.84
C ALA A 105 33.60 -38.00 31.90
N PRO A 106 32.69 -38.16 32.88
CA PRO A 106 32.80 -39.24 33.87
C PRO A 106 32.67 -40.64 33.24
N LEU A 107 31.81 -40.78 32.22
CA LEU A 107 31.66 -42.04 31.48
C LEU A 107 32.90 -42.38 30.67
N ALA A 108 33.56 -41.36 30.12
CA ALA A 108 34.78 -41.53 29.34
C ALA A 108 35.98 -41.93 30.19
N GLU A 109 36.08 -41.42 31.42
CA GLU A 109 37.10 -41.85 32.39
C GLU A 109 36.96 -43.35 32.73
N VAL A 110 35.73 -43.84 32.89
CA VAL A 110 35.45 -45.26 33.12
C VAL A 110 35.76 -46.12 31.88
N ALA A 111 35.60 -45.56 30.68
CA ALA A 111 35.89 -46.23 29.41
C ALA A 111 37.35 -46.10 28.94
N GLU A 112 38.24 -45.51 29.76
CA GLU A 112 39.64 -45.19 29.42
C GLU A 112 39.80 -44.38 28.12
N LEU A 113 38.77 -43.62 27.74
CA LEU A 113 38.77 -42.77 26.55
C LEU A 113 39.41 -41.42 26.86
N GLY A 114 40.48 -41.10 26.12
CA GLY A 114 41.08 -39.76 26.18
C GLY A 114 40.07 -38.66 25.83
N LYS A 115 40.17 -37.52 26.52
CA LYS A 115 39.29 -36.34 26.31
C LYS A 115 39.20 -35.91 24.84
N ALA A 116 40.31 -35.99 24.10
CA ALA A 116 40.36 -35.68 22.67
C ALA A 116 39.51 -36.67 21.84
N THR A 117 39.64 -37.97 22.12
CA THR A 117 38.91 -39.04 21.44
C THR A 117 37.41 -38.95 21.72
N LEU A 118 37.03 -38.70 22.98
CA LEU A 118 35.65 -38.48 23.38
C LEU A 118 35.02 -37.30 22.63
N THR A 119 35.73 -36.16 22.59
CA THR A 119 35.24 -34.95 21.92
C THR A 119 35.06 -35.19 20.42
N ALA A 120 36.02 -35.87 19.77
CA ALA A 120 35.93 -36.22 18.35
C ALA A 120 34.71 -37.10 18.05
N ILE A 121 34.44 -38.11 18.89
CA ILE A 121 33.30 -39.03 18.72
C ILE A 121 31.96 -38.29 18.90
N ILE A 122 31.84 -37.40 19.89
CA ILE A 122 30.59 -36.71 20.22
C ILE A 122 30.28 -35.57 19.23
N THR A 123 31.30 -34.96 18.63
CA THR A 123 31.11 -33.76 17.79
C THR A 123 30.16 -34.02 16.62
N LEU A 124 30.40 -35.08 15.83
CA LEU A 124 29.57 -35.43 14.68
C LEU A 124 28.09 -35.71 15.04
N PRO A 125 27.76 -36.59 16.00
CA PRO A 125 26.37 -36.87 16.36
C PRO A 125 25.66 -35.67 16.98
N VAL A 126 26.35 -34.85 17.79
CA VAL A 126 25.73 -33.64 18.36
C VAL A 126 25.41 -32.61 17.29
N VAL A 127 26.35 -32.34 16.36
CA VAL A 127 26.10 -31.42 15.24
C VAL A 127 24.94 -31.93 14.37
N ALA A 128 24.89 -33.24 14.06
CA ALA A 128 23.81 -33.83 13.29
C ALA A 128 22.46 -33.72 14.02
N LEU A 129 22.42 -33.95 15.33
CA LEU A 129 21.23 -33.82 16.16
C LEU A 129 20.72 -32.38 16.19
N VAL A 130 21.60 -31.40 16.44
CA VAL A 130 21.26 -29.97 16.44
C VAL A 130 20.70 -29.56 15.09
N TRP A 131 21.37 -29.94 14.00
CA TRP A 131 20.88 -29.66 12.64
C TRP A 131 19.51 -30.28 12.38
N ALA A 132 19.28 -31.54 12.77
CA ALA A 132 18.01 -32.22 12.59
C ALA A 132 16.88 -31.57 13.42
N LEU A 133 17.15 -31.15 14.65
CA LEU A 133 16.19 -30.45 15.52
C LEU A 133 15.82 -29.09 14.95
N VAL A 134 16.81 -28.28 14.57
CA VAL A 134 16.58 -26.96 13.96
C VAL A 134 15.79 -27.11 12.65
N ARG A 135 16.16 -28.08 11.80
CA ARG A 135 15.43 -28.36 10.56
C ARG A 135 13.99 -28.82 10.83
N ARG A 136 13.76 -29.65 11.84
CA ARG A 136 12.43 -30.14 12.19
C ARG A 136 11.52 -29.05 12.74
N ILE A 137 12.05 -28.12 13.53
CA ILE A 137 11.29 -26.98 14.05
C ILE A 137 10.85 -26.07 12.90
N ARG A 138 11.75 -25.82 11.94
CA ARG A 138 11.46 -25.02 10.74
C ARG A 138 10.37 -25.63 9.88
N ASN A 139 10.46 -26.92 9.57
CA ASN A 139 9.43 -27.64 8.81
C ASN A 139 8.03 -27.67 9.47
N ARG A 140 7.89 -27.19 10.71
CA ARG A 140 6.60 -27.03 11.39
C ARG A 140 6.09 -25.59 11.43
N LEU A 141 6.98 -24.62 11.21
CA LEU A 141 6.68 -23.19 11.25
C LEU A 141 6.45 -22.61 9.85
N ASP A 142 7.18 -23.15 8.86
CA ASP A 142 6.94 -22.95 7.42
C ASP A 142 5.75 -23.79 6.94
#